data_AF-C8NDY0-F1
#
_entry.id   AF-C8NDY0-F1
#
_cell.length_a   1.000
_cell.length_b   1.000
_cell.length_c   1.000
_cell.angle_alpha   90.00
_cell.angle_beta   90.00
_cell.angle_gamma   90.00
#
_symmetry.space_group_name_H-M   'P 1'
#
loop_
_entity.id
_entity.type
_entity.pdbx_description
1 polymer ?
#
loop_
_entity_poly.entity_id
_entity_poly.type
_entity_poly.pdbx_seq_one_letter_code
_entity_poly.pdbx_strand_id
1 'polypeptide(L)'
;MNIGDEIDRLFKGTQDNFIYFQKQYERWLITNIFSLAKKTEKIFLKRRNMKAIKLEAQNTKLVLSKIVKELDSSIQGEFSNKVVETLEKKSAEYDSFGS
;
A
#
# COMPACT_ATOMS: atom_id res chain seq x y z
N MET A 1 -52.68 37.62 -0.53
CA MET A 1 -51.39 36.93 -0.30
C MET A 1 -50.89 37.43 1.05
N ASN A 2 -50.67 36.54 2.03
CA ASN A 2 -50.31 36.94 3.39
C ASN A 2 -48.80 37.22 3.46
N ILE A 3 -48.41 38.32 4.09
CA ILE A 3 -47.00 38.72 4.27
C ILE A 3 -46.20 37.62 4.97
N GLY A 4 -46.82 36.85 5.87
CA GLY A 4 -46.18 35.69 6.50
C GLY A 4 -45.75 34.61 5.50
N ASP A 5 -46.56 34.35 4.47
CA ASP A 5 -46.26 33.32 3.46
C ASP A 5 -45.11 33.73 2.53
N GLU A 6 -44.96 35.04 2.26
CA GLU A 6 -43.85 35.58 1.47
C GLU A 6 -42.53 35.53 2.25
N ILE A 7 -42.57 35.87 3.54
CA ILE A 7 -41.42 35.80 4.43
C ILE A 7 -40.93 34.35 4.55
N ASP A 8 -41.84 33.39 4.76
CA ASP A 8 -41.48 31.97 4.85
C ASP A 8 -40.88 31.42 3.55
N ARG A 9 -41.35 31.87 2.39
CA ARG A 9 -40.76 31.49 1.09
C ARG A 9 -39.35 32.05 0.91
N LEU A 10 -39.11 33.29 1.31
CA LEU A 10 -37.78 33.92 1.24
C LEU A 10 -36.76 33.21 2.14
N PHE A 11 -37.14 32.89 3.38
CA PHE A 11 -36.26 32.19 4.32
C PHE A 11 -36.00 30.73 3.89
N LYS A 12 -37.00 30.02 3.35
CA LYS A 12 -36.80 28.68 2.77
C LYS A 12 -35.80 28.69 1.61
N GLY A 13 -35.92 29.64 0.68
CA GLY A 13 -34.97 29.78 -0.43
C GLY A 13 -33.53 30.05 0.04
N THR A 14 -33.39 30.81 1.14
CA THR A 14 -32.07 31.10 1.75
C THR A 14 -31.48 29.86 2.41
N GLN A 15 -32.31 29.09 3.13
CA GLN A 15 -31.89 27.85 3.79
C GLN A 15 -31.49 26.77 2.77
N ASP A 16 -32.25 26.62 1.69
CA ASP A 16 -31.94 25.66 0.62
C ASP A 16 -30.60 26.00 -0.08
N ASN A 17 -30.35 27.29 -0.33
CA ASN A 17 -29.08 27.76 -0.89
C ASN A 17 -27.89 27.51 0.05
N PHE A 18 -28.08 27.71 1.36
CA PHE A 18 -27.04 27.43 2.35
C PHE A 18 -26.70 25.94 2.41
N ILE A 19 -27.71 25.07 2.43
CA ILE A 19 -27.52 23.61 2.41
C ILE A 19 -26.81 23.16 1.12
N TYR A 20 -27.18 23.74 -0.02
CA TYR A 20 -26.51 23.47 -1.30
C TYR A 20 -25.03 23.86 -1.24
N PHE A 21 -24.72 25.07 -0.77
CA PHE A 21 -23.34 25.54 -0.62
C PHE A 21 -22.53 24.62 0.29
N GLN A 22 -23.07 24.26 1.46
CA GLN A 22 -22.40 23.37 2.40
C GLN A 22 -22.07 22.02 1.75
N LYS A 23 -23.02 21.42 1.03
CA LYS A 23 -22.80 20.15 0.31
C LYS A 23 -21.72 20.27 -0.77
N GLN A 24 -21.69 21.38 -1.53
CA GLN A 24 -20.65 21.60 -2.53
C GLN A 24 -19.28 21.79 -1.89
N TYR A 25 -19.22 22.52 -0.77
CA TYR A 25 -17.99 22.72 -0.02
C TYR A 25 -17.46 21.41 0.59
N GLU A 26 -18.33 20.61 1.21
CA GLU A 26 -17.99 19.27 1.71
C GLU A 26 -17.49 18.37 0.59
N ARG A 27 -18.17 18.37 -0.57
CA ARG A 27 -17.74 17.61 -1.75
C ARG A 27 -16.37 18.06 -2.23
N TRP A 28 -16.12 19.37 -2.27
CA TRP A 28 -14.83 19.93 -2.65
C TRP A 28 -13.71 19.50 -1.69
N LEU A 29 -13.94 19.55 -0.38
CA LEU A 29 -12.98 19.09 0.63
C LEU A 29 -12.67 17.60 0.48
N ILE A 30 -13.70 16.77 0.31
CA ILE A 30 -13.55 15.33 0.10
C ILE A 30 -12.71 15.05 -1.14
N THR A 31 -13.06 15.67 -2.27
CA THR A 31 -12.38 15.42 -3.54
C THR A 31 -10.96 15.95 -3.56
N ASN A 32 -10.71 17.16 -3.06
CA ASN A 32 -9.42 17.83 -3.25
C ASN A 32 -8.45 17.65 -2.09
N ILE A 33 -8.92 17.36 -0.88
CA ILE A 33 -8.06 17.23 0.29
C ILE A 33 -8.01 15.78 0.76
N PHE A 34 -9.15 15.24 1.19
CA PHE A 34 -9.18 13.92 1.83
C PHE A 34 -8.84 12.78 0.87
N SER A 35 -9.30 12.85 -0.39
CA SER A 35 -8.97 11.84 -1.39
C SER A 35 -7.46 11.77 -1.67
N LEU A 36 -6.79 12.93 -1.75
CA LEU A 36 -5.36 13.03 -1.96
C LEU A 36 -4.59 12.49 -0.75
N ALA A 37 -5.00 12.87 0.47
CA ALA A 37 -4.41 12.35 1.69
C ALA A 37 -4.47 10.81 1.75
N LYS A 38 -5.64 10.23 1.47
CA LYS A 38 -5.84 8.77 1.44
C LYS A 38 -5.00 8.09 0.35
N LYS A 39 -4.85 8.73 -0.82
CA LYS A 39 -3.99 8.22 -1.90
C LYS A 39 -2.52 8.20 -1.48
N THR A 40 -2.05 9.26 -0.82
CA THR A 40 -0.69 9.35 -0.30
C THR A 40 -0.43 8.29 0.77
N GLU A 41 -1.37 8.09 1.70
CA GLU A 41 -1.28 7.05 2.72
C GLU A 41 -1.19 5.65 2.10
N LYS A 42 -2.05 5.34 1.11
CA LYS A 42 -2.00 4.07 0.37
C LYS A 42 -0.63 3.84 -0.29
N ILE A 43 -0.05 4.87 -0.91
CA ILE A 43 1.28 4.78 -1.54
C ILE A 43 2.35 4.54 -0.47
N PHE A 44 2.27 5.23 0.67
CA PHE A 44 3.20 5.06 1.77
C PHE A 44 3.16 3.64 2.34
N LEU A 45 1.96 3.11 2.59
CA LEU A 45 1.77 1.72 3.06
C LEU A 45 2.33 0.72 2.06
N LYS A 46 2.07 0.88 0.75
CA LYS A 46 2.64 0.02 -0.29
C LYS A 46 4.17 0.06 -0.25
N ARG A 47 4.78 1.25 -0.16
CA ARG A 47 6.24 1.40 -0.09
C ARG A 47 6.83 0.78 1.17
N ARG A 48 6.18 0.96 2.32
CA ARG A 48 6.61 0.36 3.59
C ARG A 48 6.58 -1.17 3.52
N ASN A 49 5.49 -1.75 3.05
CA ASN A 49 5.36 -3.19 2.93
C ASN A 49 6.36 -3.76 1.91
N MET A 50 6.59 -3.06 0.80
CA MET A 50 7.59 -3.48 -0.19
C MET A 50 9.02 -3.44 0.37
N LYS A 51 9.35 -2.44 1.21
CA LYS A 51 10.62 -2.41 1.95
C LYS A 51 10.75 -3.58 2.92
N ALA A 52 9.69 -3.92 3.65
CA ALA A 52 9.69 -5.05 4.57
C ALA A 52 9.89 -6.38 3.83
N ILE A 53 9.16 -6.60 2.73
CA ILE A 53 9.32 -7.78 1.88
C ILE A 53 10.75 -7.87 1.33
N LYS A 54 11.33 -6.75 0.88
CA LYS A 54 12.71 -6.71 0.38
C LYS A 54 13.72 -7.10 1.47
N LEU A 55 13.54 -6.60 2.68
CA LEU A 55 14.39 -6.96 3.82
C LEU A 55 14.28 -8.46 4.14
N GLU A 56 13.07 -8.99 4.16
CA GLU A 56 12.84 -10.41 4.44
C GLU A 56 13.41 -11.32 3.34
N ALA A 57 13.30 -10.91 2.07
CA ALA A 57 13.92 -11.60 0.94
C ALA A 57 15.45 -11.64 1.07
N GLN A 58 16.07 -10.52 1.48
CA GLN A 58 17.52 -10.45 1.74
C GLN A 58 17.94 -11.36 2.91
N ASN A 59 17.16 -11.36 4.00
CA ASN A 59 17.41 -12.26 5.13
C ASN A 59 17.30 -13.73 4.73
N THR A 60 16.25 -14.07 3.96
CA THR A 60 16.04 -15.44 3.44
C THR A 60 17.20 -15.86 2.55
N LYS A 61 17.68 -14.98 1.67
CA LYS A 61 18.86 -15.21 0.83
C LYS A 61 20.11 -15.51 1.67
N LEU A 62 20.34 -14.73 2.73
CA LEU A 62 21.47 -14.94 3.64
C LEU A 62 21.37 -16.30 4.36
N VAL A 63 20.18 -16.69 4.80
CA VAL A 63 19.96 -18.01 5.43
C VAL A 63 20.21 -19.14 4.44
N LEU A 64 19.67 -19.06 3.21
CA LEU A 64 19.91 -20.06 2.16
C LEU A 64 21.40 -20.19 1.83
N SER A 65 22.13 -19.08 1.74
CA SER A 65 23.58 -19.10 1.50
C SER A 65 24.34 -19.77 2.64
N LYS A 66 23.93 -19.58 3.90
CA LYS A 66 24.53 -20.28 5.05
C LYS A 66 24.28 -21.79 4.98
N ILE A 67 23.04 -22.20 4.68
CA ILE A 67 22.69 -23.62 4.53
C ILE A 67 23.50 -24.27 3.42
N VAL A 68 23.65 -23.60 2.26
CA VAL A 68 24.49 -24.08 1.16
C VAL A 68 25.93 -24.30 1.61
N LYS A 69 26.53 -23.32 2.30
CA LYS A 69 27.91 -23.44 2.81
C LYS A 69 28.06 -24.59 3.81
N GLU A 70 27.09 -24.77 4.70
CA GLU A 70 27.11 -25.88 5.66
C GLU A 70 26.98 -27.23 4.96
N LEU A 71 26.05 -27.38 4.01
CA LEU A 71 25.88 -28.60 3.21
C LEU A 71 27.14 -28.96 2.43
N ASP A 72 27.75 -27.97 1.76
CA ASP A 72 28.99 -28.16 0.99
C ASP A 72 30.16 -28.59 1.89
N SER A 73 30.21 -28.09 3.13
CA SER A 73 31.22 -28.47 4.13
C SER A 73 30.99 -29.83 4.80
N SER A 74 29.75 -30.34 4.83
CA SER A 74 29.36 -31.49 5.66
C SER A 74 28.94 -32.73 4.87
N ILE A 75 28.49 -32.59 3.63
CA ILE A 75 28.00 -33.70 2.81
C ILE A 75 28.57 -33.57 1.39
N GLN A 76 29.43 -34.52 1.02
CA GLN A 76 30.00 -34.60 -0.33
C GLN A 76 29.34 -35.73 -1.13
N GLY A 77 28.83 -35.42 -2.33
CA GLY A 77 28.21 -36.39 -3.23
C GLY A 77 27.19 -35.79 -4.19
N GLU A 78 26.78 -36.55 -5.20
CA GLU A 78 25.92 -36.09 -6.31
C GLU A 78 24.56 -35.54 -5.85
N PHE A 79 23.98 -36.14 -4.80
CA PHE A 79 22.75 -35.65 -4.18
C PHE A 79 22.94 -34.30 -3.47
N SER A 80 24.07 -34.09 -2.79
CA SER A 80 24.40 -32.82 -2.12
C SER A 80 24.53 -31.68 -3.12
N ASN A 81 25.24 -31.94 -4.23
CA ASN A 81 25.42 -30.98 -5.32
C ASN A 81 24.07 -30.52 -5.91
N LYS A 82 23.13 -31.45 -6.07
CA LYS A 82 21.78 -31.16 -6.60
C LYS A 82 20.95 -30.29 -5.65
N VAL A 83 21.10 -30.51 -4.34
CA VAL A 83 20.43 -29.70 -3.29
C VAL A 83 21.03 -28.30 -3.25
N VAL A 84 22.37 -28.18 -3.29
CA VAL A 84 23.08 -26.89 -3.35
C VAL A 84 22.63 -26.09 -4.57
N GLU A 85 22.65 -26.68 -5.76
CA GLU A 85 22.24 -26.02 -7.01
C GLU A 85 20.78 -25.54 -6.95
N THR A 86 19.89 -26.33 -6.34
CA THR A 86 18.48 -25.96 -6.14
C THR A 86 18.33 -24.76 -5.18
N LEU A 87 19.10 -24.75 -4.09
CA LEU A 87 19.09 -23.66 -3.11
C LEU A 87 19.67 -22.37 -3.69
N GLU A 88 20.71 -22.44 -4.50
CA GLU A 88 21.31 -21.29 -5.19
C GLU A 88 20.35 -20.70 -6.23
N LYS A 89 19.70 -21.55 -7.03
CA LYS A 89 18.69 -21.10 -7.99
C LYS A 89 17.54 -20.38 -7.30
N LYS A 90 17.06 -20.92 -6.17
CA LYS A 90 15.98 -20.32 -5.39
C LYS A 90 16.42 -19.04 -4.67
N SER A 91 17.67 -18.97 -4.24
CA SER A 91 18.32 -17.78 -3.69
C SER A 91 18.34 -16.62 -4.71
N ALA A 92 18.62 -16.91 -5.98
CA ALA A 92 18.63 -15.93 -7.06
C ALA A 92 17.22 -15.36 -7.37
N GLU A 93 16.15 -16.13 -7.16
CA GLU A 93 14.77 -15.61 -7.32
C GLU A 93 14.49 -14.45 -6.35
N TYR A 94 15.11 -14.44 -5.16
CA TYR A 94 14.97 -13.35 -4.19
C TYR A 94 15.66 -12.05 -4.62
N ASP A 95 16.58 -12.07 -5.58
CA ASP A 95 17.19 -10.86 -6.14
C ASP A 95 16.23 -10.05 -7.00
N SER A 96 15.17 -10.69 -7.51
CA SER A 96 14.14 -10.04 -8.32
C SER A 96 13.07 -9.30 -7.49
N PHE A 97 13.02 -9.52 -6.17
CA PHE A 97 12.08 -8.84 -5.28
C PHE A 97 12.50 -7.38 -5.05
N GLY A 98 11.95 -6.47 -5.87
CA GLY A 98 12.06 -5.03 -5.68
C GLY A 98 12.80 -4.25 -6.78
N SER A 99 12.92 -4.82 -7.99
CA SER A 99 13.28 -4.11 -9.23
C SER A 99 12.08 -3.35 -9.82
#